data_AF-U7KLX1-F1
#
_entry.id   AF-U7KLX1-F1
#
_cell.length_a   1.000
_cell.length_b   1.000
_cell.length_c   1.000
_cell.angle_alpha   90.00
_cell.angle_beta   90.00
_cell.angle_gamma   90.00
#
_symmetry.space_group_name_H-M   'P 1'
#
loop_
_entity.id
_entity.type
_entity.pdbx_description
1 polymer ?
#
loop_
_entity_poly.entity_id
_entity_poly.type
_entity_poly.pdbx_seq_one_letter_code
_entity_poly.pdbx_strand_id
1 'polypeptide(L)'
;MPRVVKEMHTTSGLIEEVQQSSVSLREAERAVLDYMDRHFSSEEKVIMAGNSITLDRNFLRRFMPQVDENLHYRMIDVSTLKELMRLWAPGGFANVPQKVFAHRELGDIRESIDELRFYRKHFLTVES
;
A
#
# COMPACT_ATOMS: atom_id res chain seq x y z
N MET A 1 -6.41 9.67 19.19
CA MET A 1 -6.74 9.45 17.77
C MET A 1 -7.55 10.65 17.27
N PRO A 2 -7.18 11.28 16.14
CA PRO A 2 -7.95 12.36 15.53
C PRO A 2 -9.40 11.93 15.22
N ARG A 3 -10.35 12.88 15.24
CA ARG A 3 -11.78 12.60 15.04
C ARG A 3 -12.08 11.89 13.72
N VAL A 4 -11.49 12.37 12.62
CA VAL A 4 -11.69 11.80 11.28
C VAL A 4 -11.25 10.33 11.22
N VAL A 5 -10.13 9.99 11.85
CA VAL A 5 -9.61 8.61 11.90
C VAL A 5 -10.54 7.72 12.73
N LYS A 6 -11.05 8.24 13.85
CA LYS A 6 -12.01 7.52 14.69
C LYS A 6 -13.30 7.20 13.91
N GLU A 7 -13.87 8.19 13.24
CA GLU A 7 -15.11 8.05 12.46
C GLU A 7 -14.90 7.03 11.34
N MET A 8 -13.84 7.15 10.55
CA MET A 8 -13.49 6.22 9.46
C MET A 8 -13.38 4.76 9.93
N HIS A 9 -12.66 4.50 11.03
CA HIS A 9 -12.52 3.13 11.57
C HIS A 9 -13.75 2.63 12.32
N THR A 10 -14.62 3.53 12.79
CA THR A 10 -15.93 3.15 13.34
C THR A 10 -16.84 2.69 12.21
N THR A 11 -16.97 3.50 11.15
CA THR A 11 -17.87 3.22 10.02
C THR A 11 -17.49 1.96 9.25
N SER A 12 -16.19 1.67 9.11
CA SER A 12 -15.71 0.44 8.44
C SER A 12 -15.89 -0.84 9.28
N GLY A 13 -16.16 -0.71 10.58
CA GLY A 13 -16.22 -1.81 11.56
C GLY A 13 -14.86 -2.19 12.15
N LEU A 14 -13.77 -1.58 11.70
CA LEU A 14 -12.41 -1.98 12.08
C LEU A 14 -12.14 -1.87 13.59
N ILE A 15 -12.70 -0.85 14.28
CA ILE A 15 -12.50 -0.71 15.74
C ILE A 15 -13.05 -1.94 16.49
N GLU A 16 -14.21 -2.43 16.09
CA GLU A 16 -14.83 -3.59 16.71
C GLU A 16 -14.05 -4.87 16.38
N GLU A 17 -13.65 -5.05 15.10
CA GLU A 17 -12.82 -6.18 14.68
C GLU A 17 -11.49 -6.24 15.46
N VAL A 18 -10.83 -5.09 15.68
CA VAL A 18 -9.59 -5.00 16.47
C VAL A 18 -9.82 -5.35 17.93
N GLN A 19 -10.93 -4.92 18.54
CA GLN A 19 -11.27 -5.25 19.92
C GLN A 19 -11.58 -6.73 20.13
N GLN A 20 -12.13 -7.39 19.11
CA GLN A 20 -12.46 -8.82 19.12
C GLN A 20 -11.28 -9.70 18.67
N SER A 21 -10.25 -9.12 18.06
CA SER A 21 -9.10 -9.86 17.55
C SER A 21 -8.32 -10.54 18.67
N SER A 22 -7.99 -11.81 18.44
CA SER A 22 -7.06 -12.58 19.27
C SER A 22 -5.65 -12.65 18.67
N VAL A 23 -5.44 -12.05 17.49
CA VAL A 23 -4.17 -12.08 16.78
C VAL A 23 -3.23 -11.06 17.38
N SER A 24 -2.15 -11.54 17.99
CA SER A 24 -1.07 -10.68 18.47
C SER A 24 -0.24 -10.13 17.31
N LEU A 25 0.48 -9.04 17.58
CA LEU A 25 1.41 -8.44 16.60
C LEU A 25 2.46 -9.45 16.10
N ARG A 26 2.93 -10.34 16.99
CA ARG A 26 3.92 -11.38 16.64
C ARG A 26 3.32 -12.45 15.71
N GLU A 27 2.07 -12.84 15.93
CA GLU A 27 1.38 -13.79 15.04
C GLU A 27 1.11 -13.16 13.67
N ALA A 28 0.75 -11.87 13.64
CA ALA A 28 0.61 -11.12 12.40
C ALA A 28 1.95 -11.02 11.65
N GLU A 29 3.04 -10.67 12.33
CA GLU A 29 4.39 -10.61 11.72
C GLU A 29 4.77 -11.96 11.10
N ARG A 30 4.56 -13.07 11.83
CA ARG A 30 4.84 -14.41 11.31
C ARG A 30 3.98 -14.75 10.09
N ALA A 31 2.70 -14.42 10.11
CA ALA A 31 1.81 -14.68 8.97
C ALA A 31 2.25 -13.93 7.71
N VAL A 32 2.79 -12.71 7.85
CA VAL A 32 3.36 -11.94 6.73
C VAL A 32 4.65 -12.58 6.23
N LEU A 33 5.56 -12.98 7.11
CA LEU A 33 6.79 -13.70 6.74
C LEU A 33 6.48 -15.01 6.01
N ASP A 34 5.58 -15.83 6.53
CA ASP A 34 5.13 -17.08 5.91
C ASP A 34 4.48 -16.83 4.54
N TYR A 35 3.85 -15.67 4.33
CA TYR A 35 3.35 -15.26 3.02
C TYR A 35 4.49 -14.88 2.07
N MET A 36 5.47 -14.10 2.53
CA MET A 36 6.64 -13.73 1.74
C MET A 36 7.42 -14.95 1.29
N ASP A 37 7.71 -15.90 2.20
CA ASP A 37 8.47 -17.12 1.91
C ASP A 37 7.78 -18.03 0.89
N ARG A 38 6.44 -18.01 0.83
CA ARG A 38 5.67 -18.76 -0.17
C ARG A 38 5.70 -18.15 -1.56
N HIS A 39 5.98 -16.85 -1.67
CA HIS A 39 5.85 -16.11 -2.93
C HIS A 39 7.17 -15.62 -3.50
N PHE A 40 8.23 -15.54 -2.70
CA PHE A 40 9.54 -15.01 -3.09
C PHE A 40 10.66 -15.97 -2.68
N SER A 41 11.75 -15.97 -3.45
CA SER A 41 12.95 -16.72 -3.08
C SER A 41 13.60 -16.09 -1.83
N SER A 42 14.20 -16.91 -0.97
CA SER A 42 14.96 -16.45 0.19
C SER A 42 16.18 -15.58 -0.19
N GLU A 43 16.62 -15.64 -1.44
CA GLU A 43 17.74 -14.85 -1.97
C GLU A 43 17.31 -13.44 -2.44
N GLU A 44 16.00 -13.20 -2.58
CA GLU A 44 15.46 -11.97 -3.13
C GLU A 44 14.85 -11.09 -2.05
N LYS A 45 15.24 -9.81 -2.03
CA LYS A 45 14.56 -8.80 -1.21
C LYS A 45 13.34 -8.27 -1.94
N VAL A 46 12.18 -8.30 -1.27
CA VAL A 46 10.89 -7.94 -1.88
C VAL A 46 10.73 -6.43 -1.97
N ILE A 47 10.34 -5.90 -3.12
CA ILE A 47 10.07 -4.47 -3.28
C ILE A 47 8.67 -4.15 -2.78
N MET A 48 8.57 -3.31 -1.75
CA MET A 48 7.28 -2.82 -1.24
C MET A 48 6.67 -1.81 -2.23
N ALA A 49 5.38 -1.93 -2.50
CA ALA A 49 4.66 -1.09 -3.45
C ALA A 49 3.29 -0.66 -2.90
N GLY A 50 2.87 0.56 -3.22
CA GLY A 50 1.56 1.10 -2.84
C GLY A 50 1.53 2.63 -2.93
N ASN A 51 0.46 3.25 -2.42
CA ASN A 51 0.34 4.71 -2.38
C ASN A 51 0.88 5.27 -1.06
N SER A 52 1.76 6.26 -1.14
CA SER A 52 2.30 6.96 0.04
C SER A 52 2.95 5.99 1.04
N ILE A 53 3.57 4.94 0.48
CA ILE A 53 3.97 3.69 1.15
C ILE A 53 5.09 3.87 2.18
N THR A 54 5.73 5.04 2.19
CA THR A 54 6.76 5.40 3.17
C THR A 54 6.22 5.38 4.60
N LEU A 55 4.95 5.75 4.80
CA LEU A 55 4.34 5.71 6.13
C LEU A 55 4.24 4.27 6.64
N ASP A 56 3.70 3.37 5.81
CA ASP A 56 3.56 1.94 6.12
C ASP A 56 4.91 1.30 6.39
N ARG A 57 5.93 1.62 5.58
CA ARG A 57 7.31 1.16 5.79
C ARG A 57 7.85 1.53 7.17
N ASN A 58 7.57 2.75 7.66
CA ASN A 58 8.00 3.18 8.99
C ASN A 58 7.28 2.40 10.11
N PHE A 59 6.00 2.05 9.92
CA PHE A 59 5.28 1.17 10.86
C PHE A 59 5.88 -0.23 10.87
N LEU A 60 6.13 -0.83 9.70
CA LEU A 60 6.77 -2.15 9.62
C LEU A 60 8.15 -2.14 10.29
N ARG A 61 9.00 -1.15 10.01
CA ARG A 61 10.31 -1.04 10.68
C ARG A 61 10.22 -1.00 12.21
N ARG A 62 9.17 -0.37 12.75
CA ARG A 62 8.98 -0.23 14.20
C ARG A 62 8.35 -1.46 14.85
N PHE A 63 7.36 -2.06 14.19
CA PHE A 63 6.44 -3.04 14.79
C PHE A 63 6.59 -4.45 14.23
N MET A 64 7.17 -4.60 13.03
CA MET A 64 7.44 -5.86 12.34
C MET A 64 8.85 -5.85 11.71
N PRO A 65 9.93 -5.71 12.50
CA PRO A 65 11.28 -5.51 11.97
C PRO A 65 11.78 -6.67 11.11
N GLN A 66 11.35 -7.91 11.35
CA GLN A 66 11.79 -9.05 10.53
C GLN A 66 11.18 -9.00 9.13
N VAL A 67 9.93 -8.50 9.02
CA VAL A 67 9.34 -8.17 7.72
C VAL A 67 10.16 -7.06 7.06
N ASP A 68 10.53 -6.02 7.82
CA ASP A 68 11.28 -4.87 7.30
C ASP A 68 12.59 -5.31 6.63
N GLU A 69 13.32 -6.21 7.29
CA GLU A 69 14.60 -6.79 6.85
C GLU A 69 14.48 -7.59 5.56
N ASN A 70 13.35 -8.23 5.29
CA ASN A 70 13.11 -9.01 4.07
C ASN A 70 12.64 -8.17 2.87
N LEU A 71 12.33 -6.90 3.10
CA LEU A 71 12.01 -5.96 2.03
C LEU A 71 13.27 -5.23 1.53
N HIS A 72 13.29 -4.94 0.24
CA HIS A 72 14.32 -4.16 -0.41
C HIS A 72 14.27 -2.70 0.08
N TYR A 73 15.41 -1.99 0.05
CA TYR A 73 15.47 -0.59 0.50
C TYR A 73 14.73 0.38 -0.45
N ARG A 74 14.48 -0.04 -1.69
CA ARG A 74 13.70 0.70 -2.70
C ARG A 74 12.23 0.33 -2.57
N MET A 75 11.38 1.29 -2.87
CA MET A 75 9.93 1.14 -2.86
C MET A 75 9.35 1.65 -4.19
N ILE A 76 8.20 1.13 -4.59
CA ILE A 76 7.40 1.67 -5.70
C ILE A 76 6.25 2.47 -5.09
N ASP A 77 6.43 3.79 -4.99
CA ASP A 77 5.38 4.69 -4.50
C ASP A 77 4.54 5.21 -5.68
N VAL A 78 3.31 4.71 -5.78
CA VAL A 78 2.34 5.06 -6.83
C VAL A 78 1.96 6.54 -6.73
N SER A 79 1.96 7.13 -5.53
CA SER A 79 1.66 8.55 -5.33
C SER A 79 2.73 9.45 -5.97
N THR A 80 3.96 8.98 -6.14
CA THR A 80 4.98 9.73 -6.91
C THR A 80 4.53 9.90 -8.36
N LEU A 81 4.05 8.84 -9.01
CA LEU A 81 3.57 8.92 -10.40
C LEU A 81 2.34 9.82 -10.53
N LYS A 82 1.44 9.79 -9.54
CA LYS A 82 0.28 10.67 -9.48
C LYS A 82 0.68 12.15 -9.53
N GLU A 83 1.60 12.56 -8.66
CA GLU A 83 2.05 13.96 -8.60
C GLU A 83 2.83 14.36 -9.86
N LEU A 84 3.67 13.46 -10.41
CA LEU A 84 4.37 13.71 -11.66
C LEU A 84 3.41 13.87 -12.85
N MET A 85 2.40 13.02 -12.97
CA MET A 85 1.40 13.13 -14.03
C MET A 85 0.59 14.42 -13.93
N ARG A 86 0.24 14.84 -12.71
CA ARG A 86 -0.45 16.12 -12.46
C ARG A 86 0.36 17.31 -12.95
N LEU A 87 1.69 17.29 -12.76
CA LEU A 87 2.60 18.36 -13.16
C LEU A 87 2.91 18.35 -14.66
N TRP A 88 3.20 17.17 -15.23
CA TRP A 88 3.75 17.05 -16.58
C TRP A 88 2.71 16.74 -17.65
N ALA A 89 1.56 16.16 -17.26
CA ALA A 89 0.49 15.77 -18.17
C ALA A 89 -0.91 16.11 -17.60
N PRO A 90 -1.20 17.38 -17.27
CA PRO A 90 -2.44 17.77 -16.60
C PRO A 90 -3.71 17.40 -17.38
N GLY A 91 -3.66 17.36 -18.71
CA GLY A 91 -4.79 16.92 -19.54
C GLY A 91 -5.13 15.42 -19.42
N GLY A 92 -4.12 14.58 -19.16
CA GLY A 92 -4.32 13.15 -18.92
C GLY A 92 -4.76 12.84 -17.48
N PHE A 93 -4.40 13.71 -16.53
CA PHE A 93 -4.73 13.55 -15.11
C PHE A 93 -6.24 13.49 -14.85
N ALA A 94 -7.05 14.19 -15.66
CA ALA A 94 -8.52 14.18 -15.55
C ALA A 94 -9.13 12.77 -15.74
N ASN A 95 -8.40 11.85 -16.39
CA ASN A 95 -8.84 10.49 -16.65
C ASN A 95 -8.33 9.47 -15.61
N VAL A 96 -7.58 9.91 -14.59
CA VAL A 96 -7.13 9.03 -13.51
C VAL A 96 -8.36 8.47 -12.79
N PRO A 97 -8.44 7.14 -12.57
CA PRO A 97 -9.56 6.53 -11.86
C PRO A 97 -9.80 7.19 -10.50
N GLN A 98 -11.04 7.56 -10.22
CA GLN A 98 -11.39 8.02 -8.88
C GLN A 98 -11.36 6.85 -7.91
N LYS A 99 -10.65 7.03 -6.79
CA LYS A 99 -10.67 6.07 -5.69
C LYS A 99 -12.03 6.05 -5.05
N VAL A 100 -12.56 4.85 -4.82
CA VAL A 100 -13.85 4.66 -4.15
C VAL A 100 -13.66 4.82 -2.64
N PHE A 101 -12.42 4.71 -2.13
CA PHE A 101 -12.07 4.87 -0.71
C PHE A 101 -12.95 3.98 0.17
N ALA A 102 -13.01 2.68 -0.15
CA ALA A 102 -13.75 1.73 0.66
C ALA A 102 -13.15 1.53 2.07
N HIS A 103 -11.95 2.09 2.34
CA HIS A 103 -11.26 2.10 3.63
C HIS A 103 -11.12 0.70 4.24
N ARG A 104 -11.01 -0.31 3.36
CA ARG A 104 -10.61 -1.68 3.70
C ARG A 104 -9.31 -1.98 2.97
N GLU A 105 -8.36 -2.55 3.69
CA GLU A 105 -6.98 -2.77 3.25
C GLU A 105 -6.88 -3.40 1.85
N LEU A 106 -7.56 -4.52 1.60
CA LEU A 106 -7.54 -5.20 0.30
C LEU A 106 -8.18 -4.39 -0.84
N GLY A 107 -9.14 -3.53 -0.52
CA GLY A 107 -9.74 -2.61 -1.48
C GLY A 107 -8.73 -1.56 -1.91
N ASP A 108 -8.09 -0.91 -0.94
CA ASP A 108 -7.12 0.16 -1.18
C ASP A 108 -5.87 -0.35 -1.91
N ILE A 109 -5.42 -1.58 -1.63
CA ILE A 109 -4.32 -2.23 -2.38
C ILE A 109 -4.69 -2.44 -3.85
N ARG A 110 -5.91 -2.94 -4.13
CA ARG A 110 -6.38 -3.14 -5.51
C ARG A 110 -6.49 -1.83 -6.26
N GLU A 111 -7.02 -0.79 -5.62
CA GLU A 111 -7.07 0.56 -6.18
C GLU A 111 -5.66 1.09 -6.51
N SER A 112 -4.67 0.85 -5.64
CA SER A 112 -3.28 1.25 -5.87
C SER A 112 -2.68 0.54 -7.10
N ILE A 113 -2.99 -0.75 -7.29
CA ILE A 113 -2.54 -1.54 -8.45
C ILE A 113 -3.18 -1.02 -9.74
N ASP A 114 -4.49 -0.74 -9.72
CA ASP A 114 -5.20 -0.24 -10.89
C ASP A 114 -4.78 1.19 -11.27
N GLU A 115 -4.49 2.02 -10.28
CA GLU A 115 -3.88 3.34 -10.47
C GLU A 115 -2.49 3.22 -11.14
N LEU A 116 -1.64 2.31 -10.67
CA LEU A 116 -0.34 2.06 -11.29
C LEU A 116 -0.45 1.53 -12.73
N ARG A 117 -1.42 0.65 -13.00
CA ARG A 117 -1.72 0.17 -14.37
C ARG A 117 -2.14 1.32 -15.28
N PHE A 118 -2.93 2.26 -14.77
CA PHE A 118 -3.33 3.45 -15.51
C PHE A 118 -2.11 4.31 -15.86
N TYR A 119 -1.24 4.63 -14.89
CA TYR A 119 -0.03 5.41 -15.16
C TYR A 119 0.92 4.71 -16.15
N ARG A 120 1.07 3.39 -16.03
CA ARG A 120 1.86 2.61 -16.99
C ARG A 120 1.36 2.79 -18.42
N LYS A 121 0.04 2.77 -18.62
CA LYS A 121 -0.59 2.84 -19.96
C LYS A 121 -0.65 4.26 -20.53
N HIS A 122 -0.81 5.27 -19.68
CA HIS A 122 -1.16 6.62 -20.11
C HIS A 122 -0.10 7.69 -19.83
N PHE A 123 0.93 7.37 -19.04
CA PHE A 123 1.95 8.34 -18.63
C PHE A 123 3.38 7.85 -18.86
N LEU A 124 3.66 6.56 -18.63
CA LEU A 124 5.00 5.98 -18.75
C LEU A 124 5.30 5.35 -20.12
N THR A 125 4.35 5.38 -21.06
CA THR A 125 4.58 4.90 -22.43
C THR A 125 5.58 5.81 -23.13
N VAL A 126 6.76 5.26 -23.41
CA VAL A 126 7.75 5.85 -24.32
C VAL A 126 7.35 5.38 -25.71
N GLU A 127 7.07 6.30 -26.64
CA GLU A 127 6.95 5.94 -28.05
C GLU A 127 8.25 5.26 -28.50
N SER A 128 8.13 4.05 -29.04
CA SER A 128 9.24 3.24 -29.54
C SER A 128 9.63 3.69 -30.94
#